data_AF-A0A417PMW5-F1
#
_entry.id   AF-A0A417PMW5-F1
#
_cell.length_a   1.000
_cell.length_b   1.000
_cell.length_c   1.000
_cell.angle_alpha   90.00
_cell.angle_beta   90.00
_cell.angle_gamma   90.00
#
_symmetry.space_group_name_H-M   'P 1'
#
loop_
_entity.id
_entity.type
_entity.pdbx_description
1 polymer ?
#
loop_
_entity_poly.entity_id
_entity_poly.type
_entity_poly.pdbx_seq_one_letter_code
_entity_poly.pdbx_strand_id
1 'polypeptide(L)'
;MVQTLLNDMHSQQLQKYNDEAHSIYELDYRNPSVKESEVVLVNLAAEYLGLKKTIELIKACHARVVSLILWDPENDYAIPCGGHWPKSYRTILPEQAVMEFQARDMDLVFMRKPQDEDGNRLIRLDFESM
;
A
#
# COMPACT_ATOMS: atom_id res chain seq x y z
N MET A 1 -29.83 -12.64 -18.22
CA MET A 1 -29.09 -11.83 -19.21
C MET A 1 -28.23 -10.75 -18.55
N VAL A 2 -28.77 -9.92 -17.64
CA VAL A 2 -27.97 -8.93 -16.89
C VAL A 2 -26.95 -9.59 -15.95
N GLN A 3 -27.32 -10.69 -15.29
CA GLN A 3 -26.40 -11.41 -14.38
C GLN A 3 -25.17 -12.00 -15.08
N THR A 4 -25.35 -12.47 -16.32
CA THR A 4 -24.26 -13.01 -17.14
C THR A 4 -23.31 -11.89 -17.56
N LEU A 5 -23.85 -10.74 -17.95
CA LEU A 5 -23.06 -9.55 -18.30
C LEU A 5 -22.25 -9.02 -17.11
N LEU A 6 -22.84 -9.00 -15.91
CA LEU A 6 -22.17 -8.60 -14.68
C LEU A 6 -21.07 -9.59 -14.28
N ASN A 7 -21.33 -10.89 -14.42
CA ASN A 7 -20.33 -11.91 -14.17
C ASN A 7 -19.18 -11.84 -15.18
N ASP A 8 -19.46 -11.61 -16.46
CA ASP A 8 -18.44 -11.47 -17.49
C ASP A 8 -17.60 -10.19 -17.29
N MET A 9 -18.23 -9.08 -16.87
CA MET A 9 -17.51 -7.86 -16.50
C MET A 9 -16.64 -8.06 -15.25
N HIS A 10 -17.16 -8.76 -14.24
CA HIS A 10 -16.43 -9.06 -13.02
C HIS A 10 -15.25 -10.01 -13.29
N SER A 11 -15.45 -11.03 -14.12
CA SER A 11 -14.40 -11.93 -14.58
C SER A 11 -13.36 -11.22 -15.42
N GLN A 12 -13.74 -10.29 -16.32
CA GLN A 12 -12.79 -9.48 -17.10
C GLN A 12 -12.02 -8.47 -16.24
N GLN A 13 -12.65 -7.91 -15.20
CA GLN A 13 -11.96 -7.07 -14.22
C GLN A 13 -10.96 -7.89 -13.42
N LEU A 14 -11.36 -9.06 -12.90
CA LEU A 14 -10.47 -10.00 -12.22
C LEU A 14 -9.33 -10.49 -13.14
N GLN A 15 -9.59 -10.69 -14.43
CA GLN A 15 -8.56 -11.08 -15.40
C GLN A 15 -7.55 -9.95 -15.62
N LYS A 16 -7.99 -8.69 -15.70
CA LYS A 16 -7.08 -7.53 -15.73
C LYS A 16 -6.24 -7.42 -14.45
N TYR A 17 -6.83 -7.67 -13.28
CA TYR A 17 -6.10 -7.68 -12.02
C TYR A 17 -5.12 -8.86 -11.90
N ASN A 18 -5.44 -10.02 -12.47
CA ASN A 18 -4.61 -11.22 -12.42
C ASN A 18 -3.50 -11.25 -13.47
N ASP A 19 -3.69 -10.64 -14.64
CA ASP A 19 -2.66 -10.52 -15.69
C ASP A 19 -1.54 -9.53 -15.29
N GLU A 20 -1.80 -8.64 -14.34
CA GLU A 20 -0.83 -7.72 -13.74
C GLU A 20 -0.07 -8.36 -12.56
N ALA A 21 0.39 -9.60 -12.74
CA ALA A 21 1.26 -10.31 -11.80
C ALA A 21 2.41 -9.37 -11.32
N HIS A 22 2.26 -8.89 -10.09
CA HIS A 22 3.26 -8.19 -9.28
C HIS A 22 3.88 -6.94 -9.91
N SER A 23 3.05 -6.13 -10.55
CA SER A 23 3.43 -4.75 -10.84
C SER A 23 3.48 -3.98 -9.52
N ILE A 24 4.69 -3.77 -8.97
CA ILE A 24 4.89 -2.74 -7.95
C ILE A 24 4.59 -1.41 -8.63
N TYR A 25 3.37 -0.92 -8.47
CA TYR A 25 3.01 0.41 -8.91
C TYR A 25 3.73 1.41 -8.00
N GLU A 26 4.83 1.97 -8.50
CA GLU A 26 5.43 3.13 -7.84
C GLU A 26 4.42 4.28 -7.94
N LEU A 27 4.17 4.93 -6.80
CA LEU A 27 3.25 6.06 -6.71
C LEU A 27 3.79 7.22 -7.58
N ASP A 28 3.31 7.35 -8.83
CA ASP A 28 3.68 8.48 -9.70
C ASP A 28 2.85 9.71 -9.35
N TYR A 29 3.36 10.51 -8.40
CA TYR A 29 2.76 11.77 -7.97
C TYR A 29 2.65 12.83 -9.09
N ARG A 30 3.30 12.62 -10.25
CA ARG A 30 3.14 13.49 -11.42
C ARG A 30 1.86 13.19 -12.18
N ASN A 31 1.22 12.03 -11.91
CA ASN A 31 -0.08 11.72 -12.45
C ASN A 31 -1.13 12.64 -11.80
N PRO A 32 -1.86 13.47 -12.57
CA PRO A 32 -2.87 14.37 -12.03
C PRO A 32 -3.94 13.67 -11.21
N SER A 33 -4.33 12.43 -11.57
CA SER A 33 -5.34 11.68 -10.83
C SER A 33 -4.90 11.32 -9.41
N VAL A 34 -3.60 11.07 -9.23
CA VAL A 34 -3.00 10.74 -7.94
C VAL A 34 -2.84 12.00 -7.09
N LYS A 35 -2.54 13.14 -7.72
CA LYS A 35 -2.36 14.44 -7.05
C LYS A 35 -3.65 15.01 -6.44
N GLU A 36 -4.81 14.63 -6.97
CA GLU A 36 -6.13 15.03 -6.46
C GLU A 36 -6.84 13.90 -5.68
N SER A 37 -6.12 12.83 -5.34
CA SER A 37 -6.70 11.71 -4.60
C SER A 37 -6.94 12.06 -3.15
N GLU A 38 -8.19 11.97 -2.68
CA GLU A 38 -8.53 12.14 -1.26
C GLU A 38 -7.92 11.04 -0.37
N VAL A 39 -7.72 9.84 -0.95
CA VAL A 39 -7.24 8.65 -0.26
C VAL A 39 -6.10 8.02 -1.05
N VAL A 40 -4.99 7.72 -0.38
CA VAL A 40 -3.86 6.97 -0.95
C VAL A 40 -3.67 5.66 -0.20
N LEU A 41 -3.68 4.55 -0.93
CA LEU A 41 -3.34 3.23 -0.41
C LEU A 41 -1.91 2.90 -0.80
N VAL A 42 -1.07 2.64 0.19
CA VAL A 42 0.34 2.30 0.01
C VAL A 42 0.55 0.87 0.45
N ASN A 43 0.77 -0.03 -0.50
CA ASN A 43 0.96 -1.45 -0.24
C ASN A 43 2.43 -1.85 -0.32
N LEU A 44 3.04 -2.22 0.80
CA LEU A 44 4.43 -2.71 0.92
C LEU A 44 5.52 -1.80 0.30
N ALA A 45 5.16 -0.56 -0.07
CA ALA A 45 6.08 0.35 -0.74
C ALA A 45 7.10 0.93 0.26
N ALA A 46 6.78 1.00 1.55
CA ALA A 46 7.72 1.45 2.58
C ALA A 46 8.87 0.47 2.77
N GLU A 47 8.60 -0.82 2.60
CA GLU A 47 9.56 -1.90 2.68
C GLU A 47 10.50 -1.92 1.47
N TYR A 48 9.99 -1.54 0.30
CA TYR A 48 10.77 -1.44 -0.93
C TYR A 48 11.55 -0.11 -1.07
N LEU A 49 10.88 1.03 -0.84
CA LEU A 49 11.43 2.38 -1.05
C LEU A 49 12.07 2.98 0.21
N GLY A 50 11.69 2.50 1.38
CA GLY A 50 12.00 3.11 2.67
C GLY A 50 10.98 4.20 3.05
N LEU A 51 10.69 4.29 4.36
CA LEU A 51 9.71 5.22 4.94
C LEU A 51 9.87 6.67 4.46
N LYS A 52 11.09 7.20 4.46
CA LYS A 52 11.35 8.59 4.05
C LYS A 52 10.82 8.87 2.64
N LYS A 53 11.15 8.00 1.68
CA LYS A 53 10.75 8.19 0.28
C LYS A 53 9.25 7.99 0.12
N THR A 54 8.68 7.00 0.80
CA THR A 54 7.24 6.74 0.82
C THR A 54 6.47 7.97 1.30
N ILE A 55 6.91 8.60 2.39
CA ILE A 55 6.24 9.80 2.90
C ILE A 55 6.38 10.99 1.93
N GLU A 56 7.57 11.21 1.35
CA GLU A 56 7.75 12.25 0.32
C GLU A 56 6.74 12.10 -0.83
N LEU A 57 6.54 10.85 -1.30
CA LEU A 57 5.59 10.54 -2.36
C LEU A 57 4.15 10.79 -1.91
N ILE A 58 3.77 10.33 -0.72
CA ILE A 58 2.44 10.56 -0.14
C ILE A 58 2.11 12.05 -0.03
N LYS A 59 3.04 12.86 0.49
CA LYS A 59 2.81 14.32 0.63
C LYS A 59 2.64 15.00 -0.72
N ALA A 60 3.32 14.51 -1.76
CA ALA A 60 3.17 15.03 -3.12
C ALA A 60 1.79 14.71 -3.73
N CYS A 61 1.08 13.72 -3.20
CA CYS A 61 -0.28 13.37 -3.62
C CYS A 61 -1.36 14.23 -2.96
N HIS A 62 -1.01 15.08 -1.99
CA HIS A 62 -1.97 15.91 -1.23
C HIS A 62 -3.15 15.12 -0.64
N ALA A 63 -2.94 13.84 -0.35
CA ALA A 63 -3.99 12.96 0.14
C ALA A 63 -4.38 13.32 1.56
N ARG A 64 -5.69 13.41 1.81
CA ARG A 64 -6.23 13.61 3.16
C ARG A 64 -6.06 12.36 3.99
N VAL A 65 -6.33 11.19 3.41
CA VAL A 65 -6.24 9.90 4.10
C VAL A 65 -5.17 9.03 3.46
N VAL A 66 -4.35 8.41 4.30
CA VAL A 66 -3.26 7.54 3.85
C VAL A 66 -3.36 6.20 4.56
N SER A 67 -3.55 5.14 3.80
CA SER A 67 -3.58 3.77 4.30
C SER A 67 -2.25 3.09 3.97
N LEU A 68 -1.35 3.00 4.93
CA LEU A 68 -0.09 2.28 4.82
C LEU A 68 -0.27 0.82 5.24
N ILE A 69 0.00 -0.12 4.34
CA ILE A 69 0.02 -1.55 4.61
C ILE A 69 1.48 -2.00 4.71
N LEU A 70 1.82 -2.56 5.86
CA LEU A 70 3.12 -3.10 6.19
C LEU A 70 3.08 -4.62 6.32
N TRP A 71 4.22 -5.27 6.05
CA TRP A 71 4.44 -6.67 6.41
C TRP A 71 4.61 -6.82 7.91
N ASP A 72 3.90 -7.78 8.52
CA ASP A 72 4.08 -8.04 9.94
C ASP A 72 5.47 -8.67 10.19
N PRO A 73 6.35 -8.04 11.01
CA PRO A 73 7.65 -8.61 11.36
C PRO A 73 7.56 -9.99 12.01
N GLU A 74 6.40 -10.35 12.58
CA GLU A 74 6.22 -11.65 13.22
C GLU A 74 6.05 -12.80 12.23
N ASN A 75 5.79 -12.55 10.94
CA ASN A 75 5.64 -13.62 9.94
C ASN A 75 6.86 -14.56 9.90
N ASP A 76 6.60 -15.85 9.68
CA ASP A 76 7.64 -16.89 9.63
C ASP A 76 8.55 -16.78 8.39
N TYR A 77 8.08 -16.05 7.37
CA TYR A 77 8.77 -15.88 6.09
C TYR A 77 9.09 -14.41 5.82
N ALA A 78 10.17 -14.20 5.07
CA ALA A 78 10.52 -12.89 4.57
C ALA A 78 9.47 -12.38 3.56
N ILE A 79 9.41 -11.06 3.41
CA ILE A 79 8.52 -10.38 2.46
C ILE A 79 8.71 -11.01 1.06
N PRO A 80 7.64 -11.48 0.40
CA PRO A 80 7.74 -12.05 -0.93
C PRO A 80 8.37 -11.07 -1.92
N CYS A 81 9.54 -11.43 -2.44
CA CYS A 81 10.25 -10.62 -3.45
C CYS A 81 9.56 -10.78 -4.81
N GLY A 82 8.45 -10.07 -5.04
CA GLY A 82 7.66 -10.18 -6.28
C GLY A 82 8.16 -9.35 -7.48
N GLY A 83 9.28 -8.64 -7.36
CA GLY A 83 9.69 -7.64 -8.35
C GLY A 83 10.84 -8.06 -9.27
N HIS A 84 10.91 -7.46 -10.45
CA HIS A 84 12.05 -7.57 -11.39
C HIS A 84 13.36 -6.94 -10.87
N TRP A 85 13.33 -6.21 -9.75
CA TRP A 85 14.48 -5.50 -9.21
C TRP A 85 15.00 -6.18 -7.93
N PRO A 86 16.30 -6.51 -7.83
CA PRO A 86 16.88 -7.30 -6.75
C PRO A 86 17.12 -6.49 -5.46
N LYS A 87 16.29 -5.50 -5.16
CA LYS A 87 16.40 -4.78 -3.88
C LYS A 87 15.82 -5.64 -2.77
N SER A 88 16.55 -5.75 -1.67
CA SER A 88 16.04 -6.37 -0.45
C SER A 88 14.95 -5.49 0.14
N TYR A 89 13.78 -6.09 0.34
CA TYR A 89 12.74 -5.50 1.16
C TYR A 89 13.23 -5.38 2.60
N ARG A 90 12.87 -4.29 3.26
CA ARG A 90 13.19 -4.05 4.66
C ARG A 90 11.92 -4.13 5.48
N THR A 91 11.94 -4.88 6.56
CA THR A 91 10.84 -4.86 7.52
C THR A 91 10.77 -3.50 8.20
N ILE A 92 9.58 -2.92 8.25
CA ILE A 92 9.31 -1.65 8.92
C ILE A 92 8.51 -1.93 10.19
N LEU A 93 9.00 -1.43 11.33
CA LEU A 93 8.25 -1.52 12.57
C LEU A 93 7.07 -0.53 12.56
N PRO A 94 5.87 -0.93 13.01
CA PRO A 94 4.71 -0.03 13.07
C PRO A 94 4.99 1.25 13.85
N GLU A 95 5.71 1.16 14.97
CA GLU A 95 6.05 2.30 15.82
C GLU A 95 6.92 3.31 15.07
N GLN A 96 7.87 2.81 14.28
CA GLN A 96 8.73 3.65 13.44
C GLN A 96 7.91 4.37 12.37
N ALA A 97 6.96 3.67 11.73
CA ALA A 97 6.09 4.28 10.74
C ALA A 97 5.22 5.37 11.37
N VAL A 98 4.60 5.10 12.53
CA VAL A 98 3.76 6.07 13.25
C VAL A 98 4.56 7.32 13.61
N MET A 99 5.75 7.17 14.20
CA MET A 99 6.60 8.30 14.56
C MET A 99 6.96 9.18 13.35
N GLU A 100 7.34 8.56 12.23
CA GLU A 100 7.75 9.30 11.03
C GLU A 100 6.56 10.03 10.36
N PHE A 101 5.37 9.45 10.37
CA PHE A 101 4.17 10.08 9.81
C PHE A 101 3.68 11.25 10.70
N GLN A 102 3.62 11.05 12.02
CA GLN A 102 3.24 12.10 12.96
C GLN A 102 4.19 13.29 12.94
N ALA A 103 5.50 13.04 12.79
CA ALA A 103 6.50 14.10 12.62
C ALA A 103 6.29 14.96 11.35
N ARG A 104 5.33 14.61 10.48
CA ARG A 104 5.03 15.26 9.21
C ARG A 104 3.55 15.63 9.07
N ASP A 105 2.87 15.82 10.19
CA ASP A 105 1.48 16.30 10.32
C ASP A 105 0.43 15.30 9.79
N MET A 106 0.74 14.01 9.86
CA MET A 106 -0.19 12.92 9.56
C MET A 106 -0.43 12.08 10.81
N ASP A 107 -1.62 12.18 11.39
CA ASP A 107 -1.96 11.50 12.63
C ASP A 107 -2.52 10.10 12.37
N LEU A 108 -2.09 9.14 13.19
CA LEU A 108 -2.65 7.79 13.17
C LEU A 108 -4.09 7.83 13.67
N VAL A 109 -5.03 7.43 12.82
CA VAL A 109 -6.46 7.34 13.15
C VAL A 109 -6.82 5.91 13.52
N PHE A 110 -6.27 4.92 12.81
CA PHE A 110 -6.65 3.53 13.00
C PHE A 110 -5.50 2.56 12.70
N MET A 111 -5.46 1.46 13.43
CA MET A 111 -4.53 0.34 13.21
C MET A 111 -5.30 -0.98 13.19
N ARG A 112 -4.97 -1.84 12.24
CA ARG A 112 -5.53 -3.19 12.13
C ARG A 112 -4.49 -4.19 11.66
N LYS A 113 -4.72 -5.47 11.97
CA LYS A 113 -3.84 -6.58 11.61
C LYS A 113 -4.54 -7.55 10.65
N PRO A 114 -4.69 -7.20 9.36
CA PRO A 114 -5.32 -8.09 8.39
C PRO A 114 -4.42 -9.30 8.05
N GLN A 115 -5.02 -10.28 7.36
CA GLN A 115 -4.30 -11.37 6.72
C GLN A 115 -4.56 -11.31 5.21
N ASP A 116 -3.58 -11.70 4.40
CA ASP A 116 -3.77 -11.90 2.96
C ASP A 116 -4.39 -13.27 2.65
N GLU A 117 -4.57 -13.58 1.36
CA GLU A 117 -5.18 -14.83 0.89
C GLU A 117 -4.36 -16.07 1.25
N ASP A 118 -3.06 -15.91 1.44
CA ASP A 118 -2.12 -16.97 1.82
C ASP A 118 -2.00 -17.10 3.36
N GLY A 119 -2.70 -16.26 4.12
CA GLY A 119 -2.69 -16.24 5.58
C GLY A 119 -1.51 -15.46 6.18
N ASN A 120 -0.73 -14.75 5.37
CA ASN A 120 0.36 -13.91 5.86
C ASN A 120 -0.21 -12.73 6.64
N ARG A 121 0.44 -12.39 7.75
CA ARG A 121 0.01 -11.28 8.60
C ARG A 121 0.49 -9.96 8.01
N LEU A 122 -0.40 -8.98 8.02
CA LEU A 122 -0.12 -7.63 7.59
C LEU A 122 -0.50 -6.68 8.72
N ILE A 123 0.05 -5.48 8.67
CA ILE A 123 -0.28 -4.38 9.59
C ILE A 123 -0.72 -3.20 8.74
N ARG A 124 -1.97 -2.77 8.88
CA ARG A 124 -2.47 -1.56 8.23
C ARG A 124 -2.59 -0.43 9.24
N LEU A 125 -1.99 0.69 8.86
CA LEU A 125 -1.99 1.96 9.57
C LEU A 125 -2.72 2.98 8.69
N ASP A 126 -3.81 3.52 9.20
CA ASP A 126 -4.58 4.58 8.54
C ASP A 126 -4.24 5.91 9.21
N PHE A 127 -3.74 6.86 8.41
CA PHE A 127 -3.37 8.20 8.81
C PHE A 127 -4.28 9.25 8.16
N GLU A 128 -4.45 10.37 8.84
CA GLU A 128 -5.13 11.55 8.30
C GLU A 128 -4.19 12.77 8.37
N SER A 129 -4.06 13.47 7.25
CA SER A 129 -3.36 14.77 7.21
C SER A 129 -4.27 15.83 7.83
N MET A 130 -3.72 16.60 8.77
CA MET A 130 -4.38 17.81 9.28
C MET A 130 -4.44 18.93 8.23
#